data_AF-A0A6A5H2K1-F1
#
_entry.id   AF-A0A6A5H2K1-F1
#
_cell.length_a   1.000
_cell.length_b   1.000
_cell.length_c   1.000
_cell.angle_alpha   90.00
_cell.angle_beta   90.00
_cell.angle_gamma   90.00
#
_symmetry.space_group_name_H-M   'P 1'
#
loop_
_entity.id
_entity.type
_entity.pdbx_description
1 polymer ?
#
loop_
_entity_poly.entity_id
_entity_poly.type
_entity_poly.pdbx_seq_one_letter_code
_entity_poly.pdbx_strand_id
1 'polypeptide(L)'
;MTEEKVEEKFKPFQLVLLPVLAREKALKFLDPIDLFEISLCSKRMTSYVRALRIQARHHSLILAAGQFSVSVHFQRKRPLFWDFNSFFSRENMTDTRTIGGIKFDSCERSIRNTLSIDEFYCEYPEKEIGVTTVSKHFQTIFHGPLDIVVAPYFHEKYHILFSEFKKCQELEICGTPVPSLEAMQRIFGEMKVTNKLVLRPETVDEYIIETALDVEELNLRSATWMKREHLLRLNCKSVQIFRTNFTSEDLEAFAENWMRNKKSVIERIRFDWNSGRVFRFHMLNAESWDSKKREMNYMYENDRGVLVRIDCSEGFDMERDDGLIGTFVLETVDNTQYLHFLVWRERFPERKRIEELPAKLAPFYKQLVTINKNHPDATSFERLLSNPDLTPTEFMETYRILRNMDAENTGDSLGKQSRRYVFNQMKETIVA
;
A
#
# COMPACT_ATOMS: atom_id res chain seq x y z
N MET A 1 -54.85 23.80 -43.00
CA MET A 1 -54.33 24.20 -41.67
C MET A 1 -53.14 23.29 -41.39
N THR A 2 -51.94 23.80 -41.66
CA THR A 2 -50.67 23.11 -41.46
C THR A 2 -50.23 23.35 -40.02
N GLU A 3 -50.12 22.29 -39.23
CA GLU A 3 -49.50 22.32 -37.90
C GLU A 3 -47.98 22.39 -38.08
N GLU A 4 -47.41 23.58 -37.90
CA GLU A 4 -45.97 23.73 -37.69
C GLU A 4 -45.60 23.20 -36.30
N LYS A 5 -44.95 22.03 -36.26
CA LYS A 5 -44.21 21.58 -35.08
C LYS A 5 -42.99 22.47 -34.89
N VAL A 6 -43.04 23.33 -33.88
CA VAL A 6 -41.89 24.07 -33.39
C VAL A 6 -40.96 23.09 -32.65
N GLU A 7 -39.89 22.64 -33.32
CA GLU A 7 -38.77 21.99 -32.64
C GLU A 7 -38.02 23.02 -31.78
N GLU A 8 -38.18 22.97 -30.47
CA GLU A 8 -37.30 23.69 -29.54
C GLU A 8 -35.87 23.17 -29.71
N LYS A 9 -35.02 23.97 -30.38
CA LYS A 9 -33.58 23.71 -30.49
C LYS A 9 -32.96 23.73 -29.09
N PHE A 10 -32.64 22.55 -28.57
CA PHE A 10 -31.85 22.39 -27.35
C PHE A 10 -30.54 23.18 -27.46
N LYS A 11 -30.35 24.17 -26.58
CA LYS A 11 -29.11 24.95 -26.53
C LYS A 11 -28.17 24.32 -25.50
N PRO A 12 -27.00 23.80 -25.92
CA PRO A 12 -26.10 23.10 -25.00
C PRO A 12 -25.58 24.04 -23.91
N PHE A 13 -25.47 23.51 -22.68
CA PHE A 13 -24.93 24.25 -21.54
C PHE A 13 -23.46 24.60 -21.78
N GLN A 14 -23.14 25.90 -21.74
CA GLN A 14 -21.80 26.39 -22.08
C GLN A 14 -20.90 26.43 -20.84
N LEU A 15 -20.42 25.26 -20.41
CA LEU A 15 -19.54 25.09 -19.25
C LEU A 15 -18.33 26.04 -19.28
N VAL A 16 -17.77 26.30 -20.46
CA VAL A 16 -16.59 27.15 -20.66
C VAL A 16 -16.88 28.63 -20.39
N LEU A 17 -18.12 29.08 -20.60
CA LEU A 17 -18.52 30.48 -20.39
C LEU A 17 -18.88 30.80 -18.93
N LEU A 18 -18.98 29.79 -18.07
CA LEU A 18 -19.23 30.03 -16.66
C LEU A 18 -18.11 30.88 -16.03
N PRO A 19 -18.45 31.76 -15.07
CA PRO A 19 -17.47 32.38 -14.19
C PRO A 19 -16.58 31.33 -13.52
N VAL A 20 -15.31 31.68 -13.27
CA VAL A 20 -14.28 30.75 -12.79
C VAL A 20 -14.76 29.92 -11.60
N LEU A 21 -15.30 30.56 -10.56
CA LEU A 21 -15.77 29.88 -9.35
C LEU A 21 -16.93 28.90 -9.61
N ALA A 22 -17.90 29.29 -10.45
CA ALA A 22 -19.03 28.43 -10.81
C ALA A 22 -18.55 27.21 -11.60
N ARG A 23 -17.63 27.42 -12.55
CA ARG A 23 -17.01 26.35 -13.34
C ARG A 23 -16.22 25.38 -12.47
N GLU A 24 -15.39 25.89 -11.57
CA GLU A 24 -14.61 25.04 -10.66
C GLU A 24 -15.50 24.21 -9.74
N LYS A 25 -16.56 24.80 -9.19
CA LYS A 25 -17.54 24.07 -8.39
C LYS A 25 -18.19 22.97 -9.22
N ALA A 26 -18.70 23.30 -10.40
CA ALA A 26 -19.34 22.32 -11.30
C ALA A 26 -18.40 21.16 -11.64
N LEU A 27 -17.14 21.44 -12.01
CA LEU A 27 -16.17 20.41 -12.32
C LEU A 27 -15.82 19.54 -11.09
N LYS A 28 -15.72 20.11 -9.88
CA LYS A 28 -15.42 19.34 -8.67
C LYS A 28 -16.49 18.31 -8.30
N PHE A 29 -17.73 18.50 -8.76
CA PHE A 29 -18.81 17.53 -8.61
C PHE A 29 -18.69 16.32 -9.53
N LEU A 30 -17.86 16.38 -10.57
CA LEU A 30 -17.67 15.28 -11.49
C LEU A 30 -16.76 14.20 -10.90
N ASP A 31 -16.95 12.98 -11.39
CA ASP A 31 -16.07 11.86 -11.08
C ASP A 31 -14.74 11.96 -11.83
N PRO A 32 -13.67 11.30 -11.33
CA PRO A 32 -12.34 11.41 -11.93
C PRO A 32 -12.32 10.98 -13.39
N ILE A 33 -13.10 9.97 -13.77
CA ILE A 33 -13.20 9.53 -15.16
C ILE A 33 -13.78 10.61 -16.09
N ASP A 34 -14.80 11.34 -15.65
CA ASP A 34 -15.42 12.38 -16.47
C ASP A 34 -14.51 13.62 -16.55
N LEU A 35 -13.79 13.93 -15.46
CA LEU A 35 -12.75 14.96 -15.48
C LEU A 35 -11.61 14.60 -16.43
N PHE A 36 -11.22 13.33 -16.47
CA PHE A 36 -10.25 12.86 -17.43
C PHE A 36 -10.78 13.02 -18.88
N GLU A 37 -11.97 12.54 -19.21
CA GLU A 37 -12.55 12.71 -20.56
C GLU A 37 -12.65 14.20 -20.95
N ILE A 38 -13.11 15.06 -20.03
CA ILE A 38 -13.14 16.52 -20.22
C ILE A 38 -11.74 17.07 -20.51
N SER A 39 -10.73 16.58 -19.80
CA SER A 39 -9.34 17.03 -19.98
C SER A 39 -8.78 16.73 -21.37
N LEU A 40 -9.35 15.74 -22.09
CA LEU A 40 -8.95 15.38 -23.45
C LEU A 40 -9.58 16.28 -24.52
N CYS A 41 -10.67 17.00 -24.21
CA CYS A 41 -11.37 17.81 -25.22
C CYS A 41 -10.53 18.98 -25.75
N SER A 42 -9.66 19.58 -24.94
CA SER A 42 -8.73 20.64 -25.38
C SER A 42 -7.69 20.96 -24.30
N LYS A 43 -6.56 21.57 -24.70
CA LYS A 43 -5.54 22.11 -23.77
C LYS A 43 -6.11 23.06 -22.71
N ARG A 44 -7.17 23.80 -23.09
CA ARG A 44 -7.90 24.70 -22.19
C ARG A 44 -8.64 23.93 -21.11
N MET A 45 -9.32 22.84 -21.46
CA MET A 45 -10.01 21.98 -20.49
C MET A 45 -9.03 21.22 -19.61
N THR A 46 -7.91 20.72 -20.16
CA THR A 46 -6.82 20.15 -19.34
C THR A 46 -6.36 21.14 -18.26
N SER A 47 -6.17 22.41 -18.65
CA SER A 47 -5.76 23.47 -17.72
C SER A 47 -6.80 23.74 -16.63
N TYR A 48 -8.09 23.67 -16.97
CA TYR A 48 -9.17 23.82 -15.99
C TYR A 48 -9.25 22.66 -15.01
N VAL A 49 -9.12 21.42 -15.47
CA VAL A 49 -9.12 20.24 -14.58
C VAL A 49 -7.91 20.27 -13.65
N ARG A 50 -6.71 20.56 -14.18
CA ARG A 50 -5.49 20.72 -13.38
C ARG A 50 -5.65 21.81 -12.30
N ALA A 51 -6.32 22.93 -12.62
CA ALA A 51 -6.53 24.01 -11.67
C ALA A 51 -7.40 23.60 -10.45
N LEU A 52 -8.16 22.51 -10.55
CA LEU A 52 -8.96 21.98 -9.43
C LEU A 52 -8.09 21.42 -8.30
N ARG A 53 -6.82 21.08 -8.59
CA ARG A 53 -5.85 20.50 -7.64
C ARG A 53 -6.39 19.26 -6.92
N ILE A 54 -7.07 18.40 -7.66
CA ILE A 54 -7.62 17.15 -7.12
C ILE A 54 -6.45 16.26 -6.69
N GLN A 55 -6.48 15.83 -5.44
CA GLN A 55 -5.45 14.99 -4.85
C GLN A 55 -5.78 13.52 -5.06
N ALA A 56 -4.91 12.82 -5.78
CA ALA A 56 -4.83 11.38 -5.77
C ALA A 56 -4.12 10.92 -4.49
N ARG A 57 -4.52 9.76 -3.97
CA ARG A 57 -3.79 9.07 -2.90
C ARG A 57 -2.42 8.61 -3.43
N HIS A 58 -2.41 7.99 -4.61
CA HIS A 58 -1.21 7.61 -5.36
C HIS A 58 -1.59 7.29 -6.81
N HIS A 59 -0.59 7.34 -7.67
CA HIS A 59 -0.59 6.84 -9.04
C HIS A 59 0.24 5.57 -9.09
N SER A 60 -0.23 4.53 -9.76
CA SER A 60 0.56 3.32 -10.02
C SER A 60 0.81 3.19 -11.51
N LEU A 61 2.05 2.94 -11.88
CA LEU A 61 2.50 2.64 -13.24
C LEU A 61 3.17 1.28 -13.24
N ILE A 62 2.65 0.35 -14.04
CA ILE A 62 3.17 -1.02 -14.13
C ILE A 62 3.62 -1.29 -15.57
N LEU A 63 4.91 -1.58 -15.73
CA LEU A 63 5.52 -2.17 -16.92
C LEU A 63 6.18 -3.50 -16.53
N ALA A 64 5.38 -4.56 -16.43
CA ALA A 64 5.83 -5.88 -16.04
C ALA A 64 5.38 -6.95 -17.04
N ALA A 65 5.97 -8.15 -16.94
CA ALA A 65 5.62 -9.27 -17.81
C ALA A 65 4.11 -9.54 -17.77
N GLY A 66 3.43 -9.34 -18.92
CA GLY A 66 2.00 -9.55 -19.03
C GLY A 66 1.12 -8.51 -18.32
N GLN A 67 1.67 -7.38 -17.86
CA GLN A 67 0.89 -6.28 -17.28
C GLN A 67 1.45 -4.91 -17.67
N PHE A 68 0.65 -4.14 -18.42
CA PHE A 68 0.95 -2.78 -18.84
C PHE A 68 -0.22 -1.90 -18.46
N SER A 69 -0.09 -1.15 -17.37
CA SER A 69 -1.24 -0.40 -16.86
C SER A 69 -0.84 0.84 -16.09
N VAL A 70 -1.77 1.78 -16.03
CA VAL A 70 -1.71 2.96 -15.19
C VAL A 70 -2.98 3.01 -14.36
N SER A 71 -2.86 3.26 -13.06
CA SER A 71 -4.02 3.53 -12.21
C SER A 71 -3.84 4.76 -11.35
N VAL A 72 -4.96 5.37 -10.99
CA VAL A 72 -5.03 6.52 -10.07
C VAL A 72 -6.02 6.19 -8.98
N HIS A 73 -5.54 6.18 -7.74
CA HIS A 73 -6.35 5.86 -6.57
C HIS A 73 -6.69 7.13 -5.80
N PHE A 74 -7.92 7.22 -5.30
CA PHE A 74 -8.41 8.38 -4.54
C PHE A 74 -8.93 7.93 -3.17
N GLN A 75 -8.97 8.83 -2.19
CA GLN A 75 -9.40 8.47 -0.83
C GLN A 75 -10.90 8.16 -0.71
N ARG A 76 -11.75 8.86 -1.47
CA ARG A 76 -13.22 8.76 -1.41
C ARG A 76 -13.88 8.82 -2.79
N LYS A 77 -13.12 8.55 -3.85
CA LYS A 77 -13.62 8.50 -5.23
C LYS A 77 -13.22 7.16 -5.86
N ARG A 78 -13.95 6.75 -6.90
CA ARG A 78 -13.64 5.53 -7.65
C ARG A 78 -12.23 5.63 -8.25
N PRO A 79 -11.42 4.56 -8.17
CA PRO A 79 -10.13 4.53 -8.82
C PRO A 79 -10.32 4.47 -10.34
N LEU A 80 -9.37 5.08 -11.05
CA LEU A 80 -9.32 5.09 -12.50
C LEU A 80 -8.21 4.13 -12.96
N PHE A 81 -8.51 3.24 -13.91
CA PHE A 81 -7.55 2.30 -14.47
C PHE A 81 -7.47 2.44 -15.98
N TRP A 82 -6.26 2.30 -16.50
CA TRP A 82 -5.98 2.21 -17.92
C TRP A 82 -5.10 0.99 -18.16
N ASP A 83 -5.64 0.00 -18.85
CA ASP A 83 -4.97 -1.26 -19.13
C ASP A 83 -4.67 -1.40 -20.63
N PHE A 84 -3.42 -1.75 -20.94
CA PHE A 84 -2.94 -2.00 -22.29
C PHE A 84 -2.90 -3.49 -22.64
N ASN A 85 -3.28 -4.35 -21.70
CA ASN A 85 -3.48 -5.77 -21.92
C ASN A 85 -4.95 -6.12 -21.80
N SER A 86 -5.50 -6.76 -22.84
CA SER A 86 -6.82 -7.34 -22.73
C SER A 86 -6.72 -8.82 -22.36
N PHE A 87 -7.38 -9.21 -21.27
CA PHE A 87 -7.63 -10.63 -20.96
C PHE A 87 -8.74 -11.24 -21.84
N PHE A 88 -9.51 -10.40 -22.55
CA PHE A 88 -10.65 -10.81 -23.38
C PHE A 88 -10.55 -10.19 -24.77
N SER A 89 -10.79 -10.93 -25.85
CA SER A 89 -10.93 -10.29 -27.16
C SER A 89 -12.15 -9.39 -27.13
N ARG A 90 -11.93 -8.07 -27.14
CA ARG A 90 -13.02 -7.10 -27.28
C ARG A 90 -13.19 -6.84 -28.76
N GLU A 91 -14.14 -7.52 -29.37
CA GLU A 91 -14.31 -7.55 -30.83
C GLU A 91 -14.66 -6.18 -31.44
N ASN A 92 -15.02 -5.17 -30.63
CA ASN A 92 -15.52 -3.88 -31.11
C ASN A 92 -14.95 -2.66 -30.34
N MET A 93 -13.63 -2.56 -30.18
CA MET A 93 -13.01 -1.30 -29.70
C MET A 93 -12.96 -0.27 -30.84
N THR A 94 -13.95 0.63 -30.90
CA THR A 94 -14.09 1.63 -31.99
C THR A 94 -13.76 3.07 -31.55
N ASP A 95 -13.65 3.29 -30.25
CA ASP A 95 -13.45 4.59 -29.67
C ASP A 95 -11.99 5.06 -29.85
N THR A 96 -11.83 6.31 -30.26
CA THR A 96 -10.53 6.94 -30.46
C THR A 96 -10.27 8.02 -29.40
N ARG A 97 -9.09 8.01 -28.78
CA ARG A 97 -8.66 9.05 -27.83
C ARG A 97 -7.27 9.57 -28.17
N THR A 98 -7.05 10.87 -27.99
CA THR A 98 -5.72 11.49 -28.18
C THR A 98 -5.20 12.02 -26.85
N ILE A 99 -4.06 11.51 -26.40
CA ILE A 99 -3.43 11.87 -25.11
C ILE A 99 -1.97 12.17 -25.36
N GLY A 100 -1.49 13.33 -24.90
CA GLY A 100 -0.08 13.70 -25.08
C GLY A 100 0.40 13.80 -26.53
N GLY A 101 -0.51 13.93 -27.50
CA GLY A 101 -0.20 13.92 -28.94
C GLY A 101 -0.19 12.51 -29.56
N ILE A 102 -0.37 11.46 -28.77
CA ILE A 102 -0.52 10.08 -29.23
C ILE A 102 -1.99 9.76 -29.43
N LYS A 103 -2.31 9.17 -30.58
CA LYS A 103 -3.64 8.71 -30.93
C LYS A 103 -3.79 7.23 -30.59
N PHE A 104 -4.81 6.91 -29.80
CA PHE A 104 -5.21 5.57 -29.41
C PHE A 104 -6.52 5.25 -30.14
N ASP A 105 -6.44 4.51 -31.25
CA ASP A 105 -7.58 4.22 -32.13
C ASP A 105 -8.48 3.06 -31.65
N SER A 106 -7.95 2.22 -30.74
CA SER A 106 -8.63 1.03 -30.20
C SER A 106 -8.72 1.14 -28.68
N CYS A 107 -9.53 2.07 -28.17
CA CYS A 107 -9.65 2.33 -26.74
C CYS A 107 -11.09 2.32 -26.26
N GLU A 108 -11.51 1.43 -25.36
CA GLU A 108 -12.90 1.37 -24.88
C GLU A 108 -13.00 1.76 -23.40
N ARG A 109 -13.98 2.62 -23.08
CA ARG A 109 -14.39 2.89 -21.69
C ARG A 109 -15.28 1.75 -21.18
N SER A 110 -14.93 1.17 -20.04
CA SER A 110 -15.72 0.14 -19.37
C SER A 110 -16.02 0.57 -17.93
N ILE A 111 -17.29 0.50 -17.54
CA ILE A 111 -17.71 0.79 -16.17
C ILE A 111 -18.12 -0.54 -15.53
N ARG A 112 -17.27 -1.07 -14.65
CA ARG A 112 -17.57 -2.30 -13.90
C ARG A 112 -18.22 -1.93 -12.57
N ASN A 113 -19.54 -1.75 -12.59
CA ASN A 113 -20.30 -1.38 -11.39
C ASN A 113 -20.16 -2.37 -10.23
N THR A 114 -19.95 -3.66 -10.50
CA THR A 114 -19.74 -4.68 -9.47
C THR A 114 -18.44 -4.52 -8.69
N LEU A 115 -17.40 -3.96 -9.31
CA LEU A 115 -16.10 -3.70 -8.67
C LEU A 115 -15.94 -2.23 -8.26
N SER A 116 -16.89 -1.36 -8.63
CA SER A 116 -16.81 0.10 -8.45
C SER A 116 -15.54 0.72 -9.06
N ILE A 117 -15.10 0.17 -10.19
CA ILE A 117 -13.90 0.60 -10.92
C ILE A 117 -14.31 1.23 -12.25
N ASP A 118 -13.66 2.35 -12.57
CA ASP A 118 -13.71 3.00 -13.87
C ASP A 118 -12.46 2.60 -14.68
N GLU A 119 -12.68 1.91 -15.81
CA GLU A 119 -11.61 1.28 -16.60
C GLU A 119 -11.59 1.79 -18.04
N PHE A 120 -10.39 1.95 -18.57
CA PHE A 120 -10.11 2.07 -19.99
C PHE A 120 -9.29 0.88 -20.45
N TYR A 121 -9.74 0.24 -21.51
CA TYR A 121 -8.95 -0.76 -22.23
C TYR A 121 -8.39 -0.11 -23.48
N CYS A 122 -7.13 -0.38 -23.78
CA CYS A 122 -6.50 0.17 -24.97
C CYS A 122 -5.56 -0.84 -25.62
N GLU A 123 -5.80 -1.19 -26.87
CA GLU A 123 -4.81 -1.89 -27.66
C GLU A 123 -3.88 -0.87 -28.33
N TYR A 124 -2.60 -0.90 -27.93
CA TYR A 124 -1.58 -0.02 -28.48
C TYR A 124 -0.27 -0.80 -28.64
N PRO A 125 0.34 -0.83 -29.85
CA PRO A 125 1.56 -1.63 -30.09
C PRO A 125 2.75 -1.22 -29.21
N GLU A 126 2.97 0.09 -29.03
CA GLU A 126 4.10 0.61 -28.26
C GLU A 126 3.70 0.87 -26.81
N LYS A 127 3.39 -0.21 -26.07
CA LYS A 127 2.80 -0.16 -24.73
C LYS A 127 3.59 0.69 -23.75
N GLU A 128 4.92 0.66 -23.77
CA GLU A 128 5.77 1.47 -22.90
C GLU A 128 5.57 2.97 -23.13
N ILE A 129 5.44 3.39 -24.40
CA ILE A 129 5.15 4.78 -24.77
C ILE A 129 3.72 5.15 -24.33
N GLY A 130 2.76 4.25 -24.57
CA GLY A 130 1.37 4.45 -24.19
C GLY A 130 1.20 4.65 -22.68
N VAL A 131 1.74 3.72 -21.88
CA VAL A 131 1.71 3.77 -20.40
C VAL A 131 2.37 5.04 -19.88
N THR A 132 3.55 5.39 -20.39
CA THR A 132 4.27 6.62 -19.98
C THR A 132 3.42 7.86 -20.28
N THR A 133 2.83 7.93 -21.47
CA THR A 133 2.02 9.07 -21.94
C THR A 133 0.75 9.24 -21.13
N VAL A 134 0.03 8.15 -20.85
CA VAL A 134 -1.18 8.17 -20.02
C VAL A 134 -0.85 8.56 -18.59
N SER A 135 0.20 7.98 -18.00
CA SER A 135 0.62 8.32 -16.63
C SER A 135 1.02 9.78 -16.49
N LYS A 136 1.77 10.33 -17.45
CA LYS A 136 2.12 11.75 -17.50
C LYS A 136 0.87 12.64 -17.51
N HIS A 137 -0.12 12.27 -18.32
CA HIS A 137 -1.38 13.03 -18.38
C HIS A 137 -2.16 12.93 -17.07
N PHE A 138 -2.27 11.74 -16.47
CA PHE A 138 -2.91 11.57 -15.17
C PHE A 138 -2.24 12.39 -14.07
N GLN A 139 -0.91 12.36 -13.95
CA GLN A 139 -0.18 13.19 -12.98
C GLN A 139 -0.32 14.70 -13.25
N THR A 140 -0.60 15.09 -14.50
CA THR A 140 -0.87 16.49 -14.84
C THR A 140 -2.21 16.98 -14.30
N ILE A 141 -3.24 16.12 -14.28
CA ILE A 141 -4.62 16.51 -13.91
C ILE A 141 -5.00 16.11 -12.48
N PHE A 142 -4.38 15.06 -11.95
CA PHE A 142 -4.55 14.59 -10.57
C PHE A 142 -3.19 14.62 -9.89
N HIS A 143 -3.07 15.38 -8.80
CA HIS A 143 -1.81 15.54 -8.09
C HIS A 143 -1.67 14.42 -7.08
N GLY A 144 -0.54 13.72 -7.07
CA GLY A 144 -0.28 12.67 -6.10
C GLY A 144 1.11 12.07 -6.28
N PRO A 145 1.52 11.20 -5.35
CA PRO A 145 2.76 10.44 -5.50
C PRO A 145 2.65 9.41 -6.63
N LEU A 146 3.79 9.03 -7.18
CA LEU A 146 3.92 8.05 -8.26
C LEU A 146 4.67 6.82 -7.76
N ASP A 147 4.06 5.66 -7.98
CA ASP A 147 4.62 4.34 -7.71
C ASP A 147 4.89 3.64 -9.03
N ILE A 148 6.06 3.04 -9.17
CA ILE A 148 6.52 2.41 -10.42
C ILE A 148 6.87 0.95 -10.14
N VAL A 149 6.27 0.04 -10.90
CA VAL A 149 6.69 -1.35 -11.01
C VAL A 149 7.24 -1.57 -12.40
N VAL A 150 8.50 -2.00 -12.50
CA VAL A 150 9.18 -2.23 -13.77
C VAL A 150 9.86 -3.59 -13.80
N ALA A 151 9.75 -4.28 -14.95
CA ALA A 151 10.52 -5.47 -15.24
C ALA A 151 11.47 -5.20 -16.42
N PRO A 152 12.69 -4.66 -16.17
CA PRO A 152 13.58 -4.11 -17.20
C PRO A 152 13.94 -5.09 -18.32
N TYR A 153 13.93 -6.40 -18.02
CA TYR A 153 14.29 -7.42 -19.01
C TYR A 153 13.25 -7.61 -20.11
N PHE A 154 11.96 -7.46 -19.81
CA PHE A 154 10.89 -7.81 -20.75
C PHE A 154 10.60 -6.71 -21.78
N HIS A 155 11.24 -5.55 -21.64
CA HIS A 155 10.84 -4.34 -22.32
C HIS A 155 12.07 -3.63 -22.84
N GLU A 156 12.15 -3.36 -24.14
CA GLU A 156 13.31 -2.66 -24.73
C GLU A 156 13.26 -1.14 -24.47
N LYS A 157 12.04 -0.60 -24.31
CA LYS A 157 11.78 0.84 -24.23
C LYS A 157 11.43 1.35 -22.83
N TYR A 158 11.64 0.54 -21.79
CA TYR A 158 11.37 0.94 -20.40
C TYR A 158 12.08 2.23 -19.97
N HIS A 159 13.23 2.55 -20.58
CA HIS A 159 14.00 3.76 -20.32
C HIS A 159 13.22 5.06 -20.58
N ILE A 160 12.17 5.02 -21.41
CA ILE A 160 11.28 6.16 -21.66
C ILE A 160 10.58 6.61 -20.35
N LEU A 161 10.36 5.69 -19.40
CA LEU A 161 9.85 6.06 -18.08
C LEU A 161 10.79 6.99 -17.34
N PHE A 162 12.09 6.69 -17.35
CA PHE A 162 13.08 7.43 -16.58
C PHE A 162 13.45 8.76 -17.26
N SER A 163 13.26 8.88 -18.57
CA SER A 163 13.38 10.18 -19.24
C SER A 163 12.25 11.13 -18.86
N GLU A 164 11.03 10.61 -18.68
CA GLU A 164 9.85 11.39 -18.32
C GLU A 164 9.72 11.66 -16.81
N PHE A 165 9.96 10.63 -15.99
CA PHE A 165 9.84 10.71 -14.53
C PHE A 165 11.22 10.67 -13.89
N LYS A 166 11.56 11.72 -13.15
CA LYS A 166 12.85 11.83 -12.41
C LYS A 166 12.73 11.50 -10.92
N LYS A 167 11.50 11.30 -10.44
CA LYS A 167 11.21 10.97 -9.04
C LYS A 167 9.98 10.07 -8.96
N CYS A 168 10.04 9.11 -8.04
CA CYS A 168 8.89 8.30 -7.60
C CYS A 168 8.87 8.21 -6.06
N GLN A 169 7.70 7.90 -5.51
CA GLN A 169 7.55 7.53 -4.10
C GLN A 169 8.08 6.11 -3.91
N GLU A 170 7.55 5.17 -4.71
CA GLU A 170 7.93 3.76 -4.65
C GLU A 170 8.47 3.25 -5.99
N LEU A 171 9.53 2.43 -5.92
CA LEU A 171 10.08 1.72 -7.07
C LEU A 171 10.19 0.23 -6.75
N GLU A 172 9.52 -0.59 -7.53
CA GLU A 172 9.67 -2.04 -7.54
C GLU A 172 10.32 -2.49 -8.86
N ILE A 173 11.46 -3.18 -8.76
CA ILE A 173 12.04 -3.92 -9.88
C ILE A 173 11.69 -5.38 -9.71
N CYS A 174 11.04 -5.96 -10.72
CA CYS A 174 10.59 -7.34 -10.73
C CYS A 174 11.00 -8.07 -12.02
N GLY A 175 10.61 -9.34 -12.11
CA GLY A 175 10.88 -10.17 -13.28
C GLY A 175 12.26 -10.83 -13.25
N THR A 176 12.46 -11.74 -14.19
CA THR A 176 13.70 -12.50 -14.38
C THR A 176 14.05 -12.51 -15.87
N PRO A 177 15.33 -12.65 -16.23
CA PRO A 177 16.55 -12.77 -15.40
C PRO A 177 16.97 -11.47 -14.70
N VAL A 178 18.11 -11.56 -14.00
CA VAL A 178 18.81 -10.48 -13.29
C VAL A 178 18.99 -9.25 -14.20
N PRO A 179 18.67 -8.02 -13.74
CA PRO A 179 18.93 -6.81 -14.50
C PRO A 179 20.44 -6.62 -14.78
N SER A 180 20.78 -6.18 -15.99
CA SER A 180 22.17 -5.91 -16.37
C SER A 180 22.74 -4.69 -15.62
N LEU A 181 24.07 -4.58 -15.57
CA LEU A 181 24.75 -3.41 -14.98
C LEU A 181 24.30 -2.08 -15.63
N GLU A 182 24.16 -2.05 -16.95
CA GLU A 182 23.68 -0.86 -17.69
C GLU A 182 22.25 -0.50 -17.27
N ALA A 183 21.37 -1.49 -17.13
CA ALA A 183 20.00 -1.26 -16.67
C ALA A 183 19.99 -0.66 -15.26
N MET A 184 20.78 -1.23 -14.34
CA MET A 184 20.90 -0.73 -12.96
C MET A 184 21.42 0.71 -12.94
N GLN A 185 22.50 1.00 -13.68
CA GLN A 185 23.07 2.35 -13.80
C GLN A 185 22.06 3.36 -14.35
N ARG A 186 21.30 2.98 -15.37
CA ARG A 186 20.27 3.84 -15.97
C ARG A 186 19.12 4.11 -15.01
N ILE A 187 18.57 3.06 -14.40
CA ILE A 187 17.43 3.17 -13.48
C ILE A 187 17.78 4.08 -12.30
N PHE A 188 18.83 3.76 -11.56
CA PHE A 188 19.19 4.50 -10.34
C PHE A 188 19.93 5.81 -10.61
N GLY A 189 20.51 5.99 -11.79
CA GLY A 189 21.12 7.25 -12.22
C GLY A 189 20.09 8.31 -12.63
N GLU A 190 18.91 7.91 -13.09
CA GLU A 190 17.88 8.81 -13.61
C GLU A 190 16.65 8.98 -12.70
N MET A 191 16.45 8.06 -11.75
CA MET A 191 15.28 8.03 -10.87
C MET A 191 15.66 8.22 -9.40
N LYS A 192 15.08 9.25 -8.78
CA LYS A 192 15.10 9.40 -7.32
C LYS A 192 13.90 8.69 -6.67
N VAL A 193 14.18 7.68 -5.84
CA VAL A 193 13.17 7.02 -5.01
C VAL A 193 13.09 7.76 -3.67
N THR A 194 11.89 7.96 -3.13
CA THR A 194 11.71 8.81 -1.93
C THR A 194 11.06 8.15 -0.73
N ASN A 195 10.48 6.96 -0.88
CA ASN A 195 9.88 6.24 0.24
C ASN A 195 10.29 4.76 0.26
N LYS A 196 9.98 4.01 -0.80
CA LYS A 196 10.12 2.55 -0.81
C LYS A 196 10.88 2.04 -2.02
N LEU A 197 11.86 1.18 -1.78
CA LEU A 197 12.58 0.45 -2.82
C LEU A 197 12.42 -1.06 -2.63
N VAL A 198 11.93 -1.74 -3.66
CA VAL A 198 11.77 -3.20 -3.69
C VAL A 198 12.52 -3.77 -4.89
N LEU A 199 13.53 -4.61 -4.62
CA LEU A 199 14.25 -5.37 -5.65
C LEU A 199 13.96 -6.86 -5.46
N ARG A 200 13.02 -7.37 -6.25
CA ARG A 200 12.64 -8.79 -6.22
C ARG A 200 13.67 -9.72 -6.88
N PRO A 201 14.31 -9.37 -8.02
CA PRO A 201 15.36 -10.21 -8.56
C PRO A 201 16.67 -10.00 -7.79
N GLU A 202 17.59 -10.94 -7.95
CA GLU A 202 18.99 -10.70 -7.65
C GLU A 202 19.52 -9.59 -8.55
N THR A 203 20.58 -8.91 -8.11
CA THR A 203 21.27 -7.85 -8.84
C THR A 203 22.73 -8.24 -9.06
N VAL A 204 23.37 -7.60 -10.03
CA VAL A 204 24.82 -7.71 -10.21
C VAL A 204 25.55 -7.17 -8.97
N ASP A 205 26.51 -7.95 -8.45
CA ASP A 205 27.22 -7.64 -7.19
C ASP A 205 28.14 -6.43 -7.30
N GLU A 206 28.59 -6.08 -8.52
CA GLU A 206 29.47 -4.94 -8.75
C GLU A 206 28.77 -3.58 -8.58
N TYR A 207 27.43 -3.55 -8.57
CA TYR A 207 26.68 -2.31 -8.52
C TYR A 207 26.22 -1.97 -7.10
N ILE A 208 26.74 -0.85 -6.57
CA ILE A 208 26.33 -0.30 -5.27
C ILE A 208 25.06 0.52 -5.45
N ILE A 209 24.00 0.13 -4.74
CA ILE A 209 22.69 0.77 -4.83
C ILE A 209 22.60 1.82 -3.71
N GLU A 210 23.25 2.97 -3.87
CA GLU A 210 23.28 4.03 -2.85
C GLU A 210 21.87 4.47 -2.42
N THR A 211 20.91 4.53 -3.35
CA THR A 211 19.50 4.84 -3.08
C THR A 211 18.87 3.90 -2.03
N ALA A 212 19.37 2.66 -1.89
CA ALA A 212 18.89 1.73 -0.87
C ALA A 212 19.12 2.22 0.56
N LEU A 213 20.09 3.13 0.78
CA LEU A 213 20.42 3.66 2.10
C LEU A 213 19.60 4.90 2.47
N ASP A 214 18.91 5.51 1.51
CA ASP A 214 18.21 6.80 1.64
C ASP A 214 16.67 6.68 1.68
N VAL A 215 16.14 5.46 1.55
CA VAL A 215 14.69 5.19 1.57
C VAL A 215 14.17 4.89 2.98
N GLU A 216 12.87 5.06 3.21
CA GLU A 216 12.24 4.67 4.49
C GLU A 216 12.00 3.15 4.56
N GLU A 217 11.62 2.54 3.44
CA GLU A 217 11.35 1.11 3.32
C GLU A 217 12.24 0.46 2.26
N LEU A 218 12.96 -0.58 2.67
CA LEU A 218 13.87 -1.31 1.79
C LEU A 218 13.54 -2.80 1.77
N ASN A 219 13.40 -3.37 0.57
CA ASN A 219 13.31 -4.81 0.37
C ASN A 219 14.28 -5.25 -0.74
N LEU A 220 15.30 -6.03 -0.39
CA LEU A 220 16.29 -6.55 -1.36
C LEU A 220 16.33 -8.07 -1.33
N ARG A 221 16.06 -8.72 -2.45
CA ARG A 221 16.23 -10.17 -2.60
C ARG A 221 17.68 -10.62 -2.48
N SER A 222 18.63 -9.76 -2.84
CA SER A 222 20.06 -9.97 -2.64
C SER A 222 20.73 -8.69 -2.17
N ALA A 223 21.46 -8.78 -1.07
CA ALA A 223 22.27 -7.69 -0.51
C ALA A 223 23.75 -8.10 -0.42
N THR A 224 24.19 -8.99 -1.30
CA THR A 224 25.57 -9.48 -1.45
C THR A 224 26.60 -8.37 -1.68
N TRP A 225 26.21 -7.29 -2.35
CA TRP A 225 27.03 -6.09 -2.56
C TRP A 225 27.25 -5.27 -1.28
N MET A 226 26.37 -5.42 -0.27
CA MET A 226 26.47 -4.66 0.96
C MET A 226 27.60 -5.19 1.84
N LYS A 227 28.45 -4.27 2.28
CA LYS A 227 29.53 -4.48 3.25
C LYS A 227 29.20 -3.83 4.60
N ARG A 228 30.01 -4.11 5.64
CA ARG A 228 29.86 -3.51 6.99
C ARG A 228 29.59 -2.00 6.95
N GLU A 229 30.36 -1.24 6.18
CA GLU A 229 30.20 0.23 6.07
C GLU A 229 28.80 0.65 5.59
N HIS A 230 28.17 -0.13 4.70
CA HIS A 230 26.82 0.11 4.21
C HIS A 230 25.78 -0.22 5.29
N LEU A 231 25.97 -1.32 6.01
CA LEU A 231 25.14 -1.70 7.15
C LEU A 231 25.16 -0.63 8.26
N LEU A 232 26.32 -0.05 8.56
CA LEU A 232 26.45 1.02 9.56
C LEU A 232 25.81 2.36 9.13
N ARG A 233 25.70 2.60 7.83
CA ARG A 233 25.02 3.78 7.26
C ARG A 233 23.51 3.60 7.15
N LEU A 234 23.02 2.35 7.15
CA LEU A 234 21.62 2.03 7.01
C LEU A 234 20.79 2.71 8.09
N ASN A 235 19.79 3.50 7.68
CA ASN A 235 18.89 4.18 8.61
C ASN A 235 17.46 4.21 8.06
N CYS A 236 17.04 3.16 7.37
CA CYS A 236 15.67 2.98 6.91
C CYS A 236 14.78 2.58 8.09
N LYS A 237 13.50 2.94 8.05
CA LYS A 237 12.51 2.57 9.07
C LYS A 237 12.24 1.07 9.09
N SER A 238 12.05 0.47 7.91
CA SER A 238 11.77 -0.96 7.75
C SER A 238 12.64 -1.56 6.66
N VAL A 239 13.37 -2.63 6.99
CA VAL A 239 14.30 -3.29 6.08
C VAL A 239 14.03 -4.78 6.02
N GLN A 240 14.00 -5.34 4.81
CA GLN A 240 14.08 -6.76 4.56
C GLN A 240 15.19 -7.00 3.54
N ILE A 241 16.26 -7.64 3.95
CA ILE A 241 17.37 -7.96 3.06
C ILE A 241 17.67 -9.45 3.14
N PHE A 242 17.79 -10.05 1.98
CA PHE A 242 18.10 -11.47 1.83
C PHE A 242 19.47 -11.61 1.15
N ARG A 243 20.06 -12.80 1.26
CA ARG A 243 21.40 -13.15 0.78
C ARG A 243 22.44 -12.11 1.16
N THR A 244 22.67 -12.01 2.46
CA THR A 244 23.73 -11.14 2.99
C THR A 244 25.01 -11.93 3.23
N ASN A 245 26.14 -11.21 3.20
CA ASN A 245 27.44 -11.74 3.63
C ASN A 245 27.80 -11.29 5.05
N PHE A 246 26.82 -10.77 5.82
CA PHE A 246 27.08 -10.22 7.15
C PHE A 246 27.39 -11.32 8.16
N THR A 247 28.40 -11.06 8.98
CA THR A 247 28.77 -11.92 10.11
C THR A 247 28.16 -11.42 11.41
N SER A 248 28.25 -12.22 12.48
CA SER A 248 27.86 -11.78 13.81
C SER A 248 28.60 -10.51 14.24
N GLU A 249 29.88 -10.39 13.88
CA GLU A 249 30.71 -9.20 14.18
C GLU A 249 30.23 -7.96 13.42
N ASP A 250 29.71 -8.10 12.20
CA ASP A 250 29.12 -6.98 11.45
C ASP A 250 27.84 -6.47 12.13
N LEU A 251 26.99 -7.41 12.58
CA LEU A 251 25.73 -7.10 13.26
C LEU A 251 25.95 -6.53 14.66
N GLU A 252 26.98 -7.00 15.35
CA GLU A 252 27.43 -6.46 16.63
C GLU A 252 27.92 -5.01 16.48
N ALA A 253 28.74 -4.73 15.46
CA ALA A 253 29.15 -3.36 15.13
C ALA A 253 27.96 -2.47 14.76
N PHE A 254 26.97 -3.02 14.04
CA PHE A 254 25.72 -2.33 13.74
C PHE A 254 24.94 -1.99 15.00
N ALA A 255 24.81 -2.93 15.94
CA ALA A 255 24.11 -2.72 17.21
C ALA A 255 24.78 -1.60 18.03
N GLU A 256 26.10 -1.62 18.15
CA GLU A 256 26.85 -0.54 18.82
C GLU A 256 26.63 0.82 18.14
N ASN A 257 26.63 0.85 16.81
CA ASN A 257 26.38 2.08 16.06
C ASN A 257 24.95 2.61 16.29
N TRP A 258 23.95 1.73 16.29
CA TRP A 258 22.56 2.08 16.60
C TRP A 258 22.41 2.63 18.03
N MET A 259 23.11 2.03 19.00
CA MET A 259 23.14 2.49 20.40
C MET A 259 23.71 3.91 20.53
N ARG A 260 24.66 4.30 19.68
CA ARG A 260 25.24 5.66 19.67
C ARG A 260 24.42 6.65 18.83
N ASN A 261 23.63 6.17 17.87
CA ASN A 261 22.90 7.00 16.92
C ASN A 261 21.46 7.32 17.38
N LYS A 262 21.31 8.38 18.20
CA LYS A 262 20.00 8.90 18.64
C LYS A 262 19.08 9.38 17.52
N LYS A 263 19.62 9.65 16.33
CA LYS A 263 18.83 10.05 15.15
C LYS A 263 18.33 8.86 14.34
N SER A 264 18.56 7.64 14.81
CA SER A 264 18.10 6.46 14.11
C SER A 264 16.58 6.40 14.04
N VAL A 265 16.06 6.14 12.84
CA VAL A 265 14.61 5.96 12.59
C VAL A 265 14.25 4.49 12.40
N ILE A 266 15.22 3.57 12.54
CA ILE A 266 15.03 2.13 12.41
C ILE A 266 13.96 1.65 13.38
N GLU A 267 13.02 0.87 12.86
CA GLU A 267 12.00 0.15 13.64
C GLU A 267 12.17 -1.34 13.52
N ARG A 268 12.48 -1.84 12.31
CA ARG A 268 12.65 -3.26 12.07
C ARG A 268 13.62 -3.53 10.92
N ILE A 269 14.49 -4.51 11.11
CA ILE A 269 15.31 -5.10 10.06
C ILE A 269 15.14 -6.61 10.13
N ARG A 270 14.95 -7.23 8.97
CA ARG A 270 14.94 -8.68 8.80
C ARG A 270 16.04 -9.09 7.85
N PHE A 271 16.86 -10.03 8.29
CA PHE A 271 17.89 -10.71 7.50
C PHE A 271 17.47 -12.16 7.28
N ASP A 272 17.84 -12.77 6.15
CA ASP A 272 17.96 -14.22 6.14
C ASP A 272 19.20 -14.64 6.93
N TRP A 273 19.05 -15.66 7.76
CA TRP A 273 20.12 -16.21 8.59
C TRP A 273 20.34 -17.69 8.29
N ASN A 274 20.27 -18.08 7.02
CA ASN A 274 20.53 -19.44 6.57
C ASN A 274 22.03 -19.75 6.39
N SER A 275 22.91 -19.08 7.14
CA SER A 275 24.36 -19.19 6.99
C SER A 275 24.93 -20.53 7.48
N GLY A 276 24.13 -21.34 8.19
CA GLY A 276 24.59 -22.49 8.94
C GLY A 276 25.47 -22.12 10.14
N ARG A 277 25.62 -20.83 10.43
CA ARG A 277 26.41 -20.31 11.56
C ARG A 277 25.49 -19.91 12.70
N VAL A 278 25.89 -20.27 13.92
CA VAL A 278 25.16 -19.87 15.12
C VAL A 278 25.32 -18.36 15.31
N PHE A 279 24.21 -17.63 15.36
CA PHE A 279 24.22 -16.22 15.73
C PHE A 279 24.58 -16.06 17.22
N ARG A 280 25.59 -15.24 17.53
CA ARG A 280 26.04 -14.95 18.90
C ARG A 280 26.70 -13.58 18.95
N PHE A 281 26.50 -12.85 20.03
CA PHE A 281 27.33 -11.69 20.37
C PHE A 281 28.61 -12.16 21.06
N HIS A 282 29.73 -11.50 20.75
CA HIS A 282 31.02 -11.85 21.37
C HIS A 282 31.38 -10.91 22.52
N MET A 283 31.12 -9.62 22.36
CA MET A 283 31.53 -8.55 23.28
C MET A 283 30.35 -7.70 23.79
N LEU A 284 29.26 -7.64 23.04
CA LEU A 284 28.09 -6.84 23.36
C LEU A 284 27.29 -7.49 24.49
N ASN A 285 27.16 -6.76 25.59
CA ASN A 285 26.41 -7.19 26.75
C ASN A 285 24.91 -7.01 26.50
N ALA A 286 24.31 -7.97 25.80
CA ALA A 286 22.87 -8.03 25.60
C ALA A 286 22.19 -8.84 26.71
N GLU A 287 21.06 -8.36 27.20
CA GLU A 287 20.28 -9.01 28.25
C GLU A 287 19.26 -9.98 27.63
N SER A 288 18.95 -11.07 28.33
CA SER A 288 17.80 -11.90 27.97
C SER A 288 16.49 -11.14 28.21
N TRP A 289 15.43 -11.53 27.50
CA TRP A 289 14.11 -10.94 27.67
C TRP A 289 13.66 -10.87 29.14
N ASP A 290 13.20 -9.69 29.56
CA ASP A 290 12.51 -9.46 30.84
C ASP A 290 11.09 -8.93 30.61
N SER A 291 10.09 -9.72 31.02
CA SER A 291 8.66 -9.38 31.00
C SER A 291 8.27 -8.09 31.73
N LYS A 292 9.14 -7.58 32.61
CA LYS A 292 8.97 -6.30 33.31
C LYS A 292 9.50 -5.11 32.52
N LYS A 293 10.39 -5.34 31.55
CA LYS A 293 10.96 -4.29 30.69
C LYS A 293 10.18 -4.12 29.40
N ARG A 294 9.72 -5.21 28.79
CA ARG A 294 8.90 -5.20 27.57
C ARG A 294 8.05 -6.47 27.40
N GLU A 295 7.11 -6.42 26.47
CA GLU A 295 6.33 -7.59 26.05
C GLU A 295 7.16 -8.66 25.34
N MET A 296 6.60 -9.87 25.33
CA MET A 296 7.17 -11.04 24.68
C MET A 296 7.11 -10.92 23.15
N ASN A 297 5.99 -10.44 22.61
CA ASN A 297 5.76 -10.40 21.16
C ASN A 297 5.96 -8.99 20.61
N TYR A 298 6.79 -8.86 19.58
CA TYR A 298 6.86 -7.64 18.80
C TYR A 298 5.73 -7.65 17.76
N MET A 299 4.95 -6.58 17.69
CA MET A 299 3.76 -6.51 16.85
C MET A 299 3.91 -5.44 15.78
N TYR A 300 3.54 -5.77 14.54
CA TYR A 300 3.50 -4.81 13.45
C TYR A 300 2.52 -5.22 12.35
N GLU A 301 2.06 -4.26 11.56
CA GLU A 301 1.27 -4.53 10.37
C GLU A 301 2.20 -4.69 9.15
N ASN A 302 2.04 -5.79 8.41
CA ASN A 302 2.79 -6.01 7.18
C ASN A 302 2.17 -5.26 5.99
N ASP A 303 2.83 -5.29 4.84
CA ASP A 303 2.39 -4.58 3.62
C ASP A 303 1.00 -5.00 3.10
N ARG A 304 0.44 -6.12 3.60
CA ARG A 304 -0.92 -6.60 3.27
C ARG A 304 -1.98 -6.18 4.29
N GLY A 305 -1.61 -5.39 5.28
CA GLY A 305 -2.49 -4.99 6.37
C GLY A 305 -2.71 -6.07 7.43
N VAL A 306 -1.86 -7.11 7.45
CA VAL A 306 -2.01 -8.22 8.40
C VAL A 306 -1.11 -7.97 9.60
N LEU A 307 -1.70 -8.06 10.80
CA LEU A 307 -0.98 -8.01 12.06
C LEU A 307 -0.07 -9.24 12.20
N VAL A 308 1.23 -9.00 12.26
CA VAL A 308 2.28 -9.99 12.49
C VAL A 308 2.76 -9.88 13.93
N ARG A 309 3.02 -11.02 14.56
CA ARG A 309 3.60 -11.14 15.89
C ARG A 309 4.89 -11.95 15.79
N ILE A 310 6.00 -11.39 16.24
CA ILE A 310 7.28 -12.08 16.34
C ILE A 310 7.52 -12.41 17.81
N ASP A 311 7.65 -13.68 18.13
CA ASP A 311 8.03 -14.12 19.47
C ASP A 311 9.48 -13.72 19.75
N CYS A 312 9.66 -12.85 20.76
CA CYS A 312 10.95 -12.33 21.20
C CYS A 312 11.32 -12.83 22.61
N SER A 313 10.77 -13.97 23.05
CA SER A 313 11.11 -14.57 24.35
C SER A 313 12.58 -14.97 24.46
N GLU A 314 13.16 -15.43 23.36
CA GLU A 314 14.59 -15.78 23.24
C GLU A 314 15.43 -14.64 22.64
N GLY A 315 14.89 -13.41 22.68
CA GLY A 315 15.56 -12.22 22.15
C GLY A 315 16.67 -11.71 23.07
N PHE A 316 17.66 -11.08 22.45
CA PHE A 316 18.77 -10.38 23.08
C PHE A 316 18.52 -8.87 23.05
N ASP A 317 18.29 -8.29 24.22
CA ASP A 317 17.89 -6.90 24.40
C ASP A 317 19.08 -5.99 24.70
N MET A 318 19.04 -4.79 24.12
CA MET A 318 19.99 -3.71 24.39
C MET A 318 19.21 -2.41 24.61
N GLU A 319 19.34 -1.83 25.79
CA GLU A 319 18.65 -0.59 26.14
C GLU A 319 19.55 0.62 25.85
N ARG A 320 19.09 1.47 24.93
CA ARG A 320 19.77 2.72 24.58
C ARG A 320 19.49 3.78 25.65
N ASP A 321 20.35 4.79 25.73
CA ASP A 321 20.30 5.83 26.76
C ASP A 321 19.04 6.74 26.69
N ASP A 322 18.31 6.72 25.57
CA ASP A 322 17.00 7.36 25.41
C ASP A 322 15.82 6.47 25.84
N GLY A 323 16.09 5.26 26.33
CA GLY A 323 15.09 4.30 26.78
C GLY A 323 14.47 3.46 25.66
N LEU A 324 14.95 3.54 24.42
CA LEU A 324 14.55 2.56 23.40
C LEU A 324 15.25 1.22 23.64
N ILE A 325 14.54 0.12 23.42
CA ILE A 325 15.12 -1.23 23.46
C ILE A 325 15.28 -1.71 22.02
N GLY A 326 16.49 -2.12 21.65
CA GLY A 326 16.76 -2.88 20.44
C GLY A 326 16.85 -4.36 20.80
N THR A 327 16.20 -5.22 20.03
CA THR A 327 16.21 -6.68 20.25
C THR A 327 16.69 -7.40 19.01
N PHE A 328 17.68 -8.27 19.17
CA PHE A 328 17.97 -9.30 18.18
C PHE A 328 17.26 -10.60 18.52
N VAL A 329 16.56 -11.21 17.56
CA VAL A 329 15.92 -12.51 17.76
C VAL A 329 15.99 -13.36 16.49
N LEU A 330 16.25 -14.65 16.66
CA LEU A 330 16.17 -15.64 15.58
C LEU A 330 14.75 -16.19 15.51
N GLU A 331 14.15 -16.10 14.33
CA GLU A 331 12.87 -16.73 13.99
C GLU A 331 13.12 -17.87 13.01
N THR A 332 12.51 -19.03 13.22
CA THR A 332 12.55 -20.13 12.24
C THR A 332 11.16 -20.34 11.65
N VAL A 333 11.03 -20.13 10.33
CA VAL A 333 9.78 -20.34 9.58
C VAL A 333 10.08 -21.25 8.40
N ASP A 334 9.33 -22.35 8.26
CA ASP A 334 9.47 -23.32 7.17
C ASP A 334 10.92 -23.80 6.94
N ASN A 335 11.63 -24.13 8.03
CA ASN A 335 13.06 -24.50 8.06
C ASN A 335 14.03 -23.41 7.56
N THR A 336 13.57 -22.18 7.38
CA THR A 336 14.39 -21.01 7.09
C THR A 336 14.57 -20.18 8.36
N GLN A 337 15.82 -19.85 8.67
CA GLN A 337 16.14 -18.95 9.77
C GLN A 337 16.16 -17.51 9.29
N TYR A 338 15.54 -16.65 10.07
CA TYR A 338 15.56 -15.21 9.92
C TYR A 338 16.12 -14.59 11.18
N LEU A 339 17.00 -13.61 11.02
CA LEU A 339 17.44 -12.79 12.13
C LEU A 339 16.71 -11.45 12.05
N HIS A 340 16.10 -11.05 13.17
CA HIS A 340 15.40 -9.79 13.29
C HIS A 340 16.20 -8.85 14.18
N PHE A 341 16.23 -7.58 13.82
CA PHE A 341 16.55 -6.48 14.72
C PHE A 341 15.31 -5.60 14.86
N LEU A 342 14.78 -5.47 16.07
CA LEU A 342 13.48 -4.85 16.36
C LEU A 342 13.64 -3.74 17.40
N VAL A 343 13.05 -2.58 17.16
CA VAL A 343 13.16 -1.42 18.06
C VAL A 343 11.82 -1.16 18.74
N TRP A 344 11.79 -1.35 20.06
CA TRP A 344 10.62 -1.15 20.90
C TRP A 344 10.44 0.33 21.24
N ARG A 345 9.58 1.01 20.50
CA ARG A 345 9.12 2.37 20.84
C ARG A 345 8.03 2.35 21.91
N GLU A 346 7.10 1.40 21.77
CA GLU A 346 6.12 1.05 22.79
C GLU A 346 6.56 -0.29 23.39
N ARG A 347 6.83 -0.33 24.70
CA ARG A 347 7.38 -1.53 25.36
C ARG A 347 6.29 -2.54 25.70
N PHE A 348 5.05 -2.09 25.87
CA PHE A 348 3.90 -2.93 26.22
C PHE A 348 2.69 -2.68 25.30
N PRO A 349 2.83 -2.93 23.98
CA PRO A 349 1.79 -2.59 23.02
C PRO A 349 0.48 -3.36 23.24
N GLU A 350 0.52 -4.63 23.64
CA GLU A 350 -0.68 -5.44 23.92
C GLU A 350 -1.38 -4.98 25.21
N ARG A 351 -0.64 -4.69 26.29
CA ARG A 351 -1.23 -4.15 27.53
C ARG A 351 -1.94 -2.84 27.24
N LYS A 352 -1.26 -1.93 26.53
CA LYS A 352 -1.84 -0.66 26.10
C LYS A 352 -3.07 -0.86 25.21
N ARG A 353 -3.02 -1.79 24.27
CA ARG A 353 -4.15 -2.13 23.39
C ARG A 353 -5.36 -2.59 24.20
N ILE A 354 -5.15 -3.47 25.18
CA ILE A 354 -6.19 -3.98 26.08
C ILE A 354 -6.76 -2.85 26.96
N GLU A 355 -5.91 -1.97 27.50
CA GLU A 355 -6.33 -0.81 28.29
C GLU A 355 -7.18 0.19 27.48
N GLU A 356 -6.86 0.39 26.20
CA GLU A 356 -7.60 1.27 25.29
C GLU A 356 -8.88 0.64 24.72
N LEU A 357 -9.00 -0.70 24.74
CA LEU A 357 -10.06 -1.44 24.07
C LEU A 357 -11.48 -1.04 24.52
N PRO A 358 -11.79 -0.87 25.83
CA PRO A 358 -13.11 -0.42 26.27
C PRO A 358 -13.51 0.93 25.66
N ALA A 359 -12.57 1.87 25.56
CA ALA A 359 -12.83 3.18 24.96
C ALA A 359 -13.11 3.07 23.45
N LYS A 360 -12.40 2.17 22.75
CA LYS A 360 -12.62 1.87 21.32
C LYS A 360 -13.96 1.17 21.08
N LEU A 361 -14.43 0.35 22.02
CA LEU A 361 -15.71 -0.37 21.89
C LEU A 361 -16.94 0.47 22.30
N ALA A 362 -16.78 1.50 23.13
CA ALA A 362 -17.87 2.32 23.64
C ALA A 362 -18.82 2.92 22.56
N PRO A 363 -18.34 3.41 21.40
CA PRO A 363 -19.21 3.90 20.33
C PRO A 363 -20.12 2.80 19.75
N PHE A 364 -19.62 1.58 19.61
CA PHE A 364 -20.39 0.44 19.10
C PHE A 364 -21.50 0.04 20.08
N TYR A 365 -21.20 0.01 21.39
CA TYR A 365 -22.23 -0.24 22.40
C TYR A 365 -23.32 0.83 22.39
N LYS A 366 -22.98 2.12 22.21
CA LYS A 366 -23.99 3.20 22.04
C LYS A 366 -24.86 2.98 20.79
N GLN A 367 -24.25 2.53 19.70
CA GLN A 367 -24.97 2.19 18.47
C GLN A 367 -25.92 1.00 18.69
N LEU A 368 -25.47 -0.04 19.39
CA LEU A 368 -26.29 -1.21 19.73
C LEU A 368 -27.49 -0.85 20.61
N VAL A 369 -27.33 0.04 21.60
CA VAL A 369 -28.46 0.56 22.39
C VAL A 369 -29.52 1.21 21.48
N THR A 370 -29.08 2.00 20.51
CA THR A 370 -29.98 2.66 19.54
C THR A 370 -30.68 1.63 18.64
N ILE A 371 -29.94 0.66 18.10
CA ILE A 371 -30.50 -0.41 17.25
C ILE A 371 -31.52 -1.24 18.03
N ASN A 372 -31.18 -1.66 19.26
CA ASN A 372 -32.05 -2.48 20.09
C ASN A 372 -33.34 -1.75 20.52
N LYS A 373 -33.28 -0.43 20.69
CA LYS A 373 -34.47 0.39 20.93
C LYS A 373 -35.41 0.44 19.71
N ASN A 374 -34.84 0.54 18.50
CA ASN A 374 -35.61 0.64 17.26
C ASN A 374 -36.09 -0.74 16.75
N HIS A 375 -35.37 -1.80 17.09
CA HIS A 375 -35.62 -3.18 16.66
C HIS A 375 -35.51 -4.15 17.85
N PRO A 376 -36.61 -4.38 18.59
CA PRO A 376 -36.63 -5.20 19.81
C PRO A 376 -36.73 -6.71 19.50
N ASP A 377 -36.06 -7.17 18.45
CA ASP A 377 -36.06 -8.55 17.93
C ASP A 377 -34.74 -9.30 18.22
N ALA A 378 -33.92 -8.78 19.14
CA ALA A 378 -32.62 -9.35 19.47
C ALA A 378 -32.73 -10.74 20.12
N THR A 379 -31.94 -11.70 19.66
CA THR A 379 -31.84 -13.04 20.29
C THR A 379 -31.05 -12.98 21.60
N SER A 380 -31.07 -14.06 22.39
CA SER A 380 -30.29 -14.14 23.64
C SER A 380 -28.79 -13.92 23.42
N PHE A 381 -28.22 -14.48 22.35
CA PHE A 381 -26.81 -14.27 21.99
C PHE A 381 -26.52 -12.82 21.56
N GLU A 382 -27.44 -12.20 20.81
CA GLU A 382 -27.27 -10.80 20.40
C GLU A 382 -27.35 -9.82 21.58
N ARG A 383 -28.21 -10.13 22.56
CA ARG A 383 -28.26 -9.38 23.82
C ARG A 383 -26.98 -9.54 24.62
N LEU A 384 -26.43 -10.76 24.67
CA LEU A 384 -25.15 -11.03 25.34
C LEU A 384 -23.99 -10.27 24.69
N LEU A 385 -23.87 -10.29 23.36
CA LEU A 385 -22.87 -9.50 22.63
C LEU A 385 -23.07 -7.98 22.74
N SER A 386 -24.26 -7.53 23.12
CA SER A 386 -24.53 -6.11 23.39
C SER A 386 -24.16 -5.69 24.83
N ASN A 387 -23.70 -6.62 25.66
CA ASN A 387 -23.30 -6.33 27.04
C ASN A 387 -21.90 -5.69 27.08
N PRO A 388 -21.75 -4.43 27.55
CA PRO A 388 -20.45 -3.76 27.63
C PRO A 388 -19.47 -4.41 28.63
N ASP A 389 -19.97 -5.21 29.58
CA ASP A 389 -19.16 -5.86 30.61
C ASP A 389 -18.55 -7.19 30.12
N LEU A 390 -18.86 -7.61 28.90
CA LEU A 390 -18.33 -8.85 28.32
C LEU A 390 -16.83 -8.72 28.05
N THR A 391 -16.03 -9.67 28.51
CA THR A 391 -14.60 -9.67 28.20
C THR A 391 -14.36 -9.91 26.70
N PRO A 392 -13.22 -9.49 26.13
CA PRO A 392 -12.92 -9.72 24.72
C PRO A 392 -12.95 -11.21 24.32
N THR A 393 -12.50 -12.10 25.22
CA THR A 393 -12.52 -13.55 25.01
C THR A 393 -13.95 -14.07 24.95
N GLU A 394 -14.79 -13.72 25.93
CA GLU A 394 -16.20 -14.12 25.97
C GLU A 394 -16.98 -13.57 24.76
N PHE A 395 -16.68 -12.33 24.33
CA PHE A 395 -17.24 -11.77 23.10
C PHE A 395 -16.91 -12.63 21.89
N MET A 396 -15.62 -12.98 21.70
CA MET A 396 -15.18 -13.75 20.54
C MET A 396 -15.79 -15.17 20.51
N GLU A 397 -15.89 -15.83 21.67
CA GLU A 397 -16.54 -17.13 21.79
C GLU A 397 -18.05 -17.06 21.46
N THR A 398 -18.75 -16.10 22.07
CA THR A 398 -20.18 -15.86 21.85
C THR A 398 -20.46 -15.51 20.38
N TYR A 399 -19.62 -14.66 19.79
CA TYR A 399 -19.71 -14.26 18.40
C TYR A 399 -19.51 -15.45 17.44
N ARG A 400 -18.55 -16.34 17.75
CA ARG A 400 -18.31 -17.55 16.95
C ARG A 400 -19.52 -18.48 16.96
N ILE A 401 -20.12 -18.71 18.12
CA ILE A 401 -21.35 -19.54 18.25
C ILE A 401 -22.47 -18.92 17.41
N LEU A 402 -22.68 -17.62 17.54
CA LEU A 402 -23.72 -16.90 16.81
C LEU A 402 -23.56 -16.99 15.29
N ARG A 403 -22.33 -16.88 14.78
CA ARG A 403 -22.03 -17.02 13.34
C ARG A 403 -22.27 -18.43 12.81
N ASN A 404 -22.02 -19.46 13.63
CA ASN A 404 -22.32 -20.83 13.25
C ASN A 404 -23.84 -21.05 13.14
N MET A 405 -24.63 -20.49 14.07
CA MET A 405 -26.10 -20.57 14.02
C MET A 405 -26.71 -19.82 12.85
N ASP A 406 -26.11 -18.71 12.41
CA ASP A 406 -26.58 -17.97 11.23
C ASP A 406 -26.44 -18.78 9.94
N ALA A 407 -25.46 -19.69 9.84
CA ALA A 407 -25.28 -20.53 8.66
C ALA A 407 -26.44 -21.51 8.44
N GLU A 408 -27.26 -21.74 9.46
CA GLU A 408 -28.37 -22.69 9.47
C GLU A 408 -29.75 -22.01 9.31
N ASN A 409 -29.82 -20.67 9.30
CA ASN A 409 -31.10 -19.93 9.40
C ASN A 409 -31.16 -18.73 8.42
N THR A 410 -32.15 -18.73 7.50
CA THR A 410 -32.23 -17.80 6.35
C THR A 410 -33.09 -16.55 6.56
N GLY A 411 -33.69 -16.35 7.75
CA GLY A 411 -34.45 -15.15 8.07
C GLY A 411 -33.56 -14.00 8.55
N ASP A 412 -33.51 -12.89 7.81
CA ASP A 412 -32.76 -11.68 8.18
C ASP A 412 -33.69 -10.47 8.31
N SER A 413 -33.92 -10.03 9.55
CA SER A 413 -34.54 -8.74 9.83
C SER A 413 -33.52 -7.60 9.69
N LEU A 414 -34.00 -6.38 9.46
CA LEU A 414 -33.15 -5.18 9.43
C LEU A 414 -32.39 -4.97 10.77
N GLY A 415 -33.02 -5.32 11.89
CA GLY A 415 -32.41 -5.27 13.22
C GLY A 415 -31.24 -6.25 13.36
N LYS A 416 -31.42 -7.49 12.91
CA LYS A 416 -30.38 -8.53 12.88
C LYS A 416 -29.20 -8.10 12.00
N GLN A 417 -29.46 -7.63 10.78
CA GLN A 417 -28.42 -7.14 9.86
C GLN A 417 -27.62 -5.98 10.47
N SER A 418 -28.32 -5.01 11.07
CA SER A 418 -27.68 -3.84 11.71
C SER A 418 -26.81 -4.26 12.89
N ARG A 419 -27.27 -5.17 13.76
CA ARG A 419 -26.47 -5.71 14.86
C ARG A 419 -25.26 -6.48 14.35
N ARG A 420 -25.42 -7.31 13.33
CA ARG A 420 -24.31 -8.07 12.73
C ARG A 420 -23.22 -7.18 12.17
N TYR A 421 -23.61 -6.11 11.48
CA TYR A 421 -22.65 -5.12 11.01
C TYR A 421 -21.81 -4.57 12.17
N VAL A 422 -22.45 -4.18 13.28
CA VAL A 422 -21.74 -3.66 14.46
C VAL A 422 -20.87 -4.73 15.13
N PHE A 423 -21.36 -5.96 15.31
CA PHE A 423 -20.56 -7.05 15.90
C PHE A 423 -19.34 -7.40 15.05
N ASN A 424 -19.44 -7.35 13.72
CA ASN A 424 -18.30 -7.55 12.84
C ASN A 424 -17.23 -6.46 13.08
N GLN A 425 -17.64 -5.21 13.19
CA GLN A 425 -16.74 -4.08 13.47
C GLN A 425 -16.10 -4.19 14.87
N MET A 426 -16.86 -4.64 15.88
CA MET A 426 -16.33 -4.91 17.22
C MET A 426 -15.31 -6.05 17.20
N LYS A 427 -15.60 -7.15 16.49
CA LYS A 427 -14.68 -8.27 16.31
C LYS A 427 -13.39 -7.82 15.63
N GLU A 428 -13.49 -7.01 14.57
CA GLU A 428 -12.32 -6.41 13.91
C GLU A 428 -11.52 -5.55 14.89
N THR A 429 -12.18 -4.73 15.71
CA THR A 429 -11.53 -3.89 16.74
C THR A 429 -10.86 -4.70 17.84
N ILE A 430 -11.41 -5.86 18.22
CA ILE A 430 -10.85 -6.75 19.26
C ILE A 430 -9.61 -7.50 18.73
N VAL A 431 -9.59 -7.82 17.44
CA VAL A 431 -8.52 -8.62 16.81
C VAL A 431 -7.41 -7.76 16.22
N ALA A 432 -7.73 -6.52 15.81
CA ALA A 432 -6.76 -5.47 15.50
C ALA A 432 -5.94 -5.10 16.76
#